data_AF-A0AAU0PZB5-F1
#
_entry.id   AF-A0AAU0PZB5-F1
#
_cell.length_a   1.000
_cell.length_b   1.000
_cell.length_c   1.000
_cell.angle_alpha   90.00
_cell.angle_beta   90.00
_cell.angle_gamma   90.00
#
_symmetry.space_group_name_H-M   'P 1'
#
loop_
_entity.id
_entity.type
_entity.pdbx_description
1 polymer ?
#
loop_
_entity_poly.entity_id
_entity_poly.type
_entity_poly.pdbx_seq_one_letter_code
_entity_poly.pdbx_strand_id
1 'polypeptide(L)' 'MSTFTVTAEPGTSSDVWALVCPEVGAVSQVENLDDAADEMREAIAYLAGIKEDDVDIEVETIKQAS' A
#
# COMPACT_ATOMS: atom_id res chain seq x y z
N MET A 1 -2.54 -3.74 17.16
CA MET A 1 -1.79 -4.01 15.93
C MET A 1 -2.51 -5.04 15.06
N SER A 2 -2.96 -4.58 13.90
CA SER A 2 -3.53 -5.35 12.80
C SER A 2 -2.58 -5.22 11.61
N THR A 3 -2.24 -6.34 10.98
CA THR A 3 -1.38 -6.39 9.81
C THR A 3 -2.21 -6.37 8.55
N PHE A 4 -1.84 -5.52 7.58
CA PHE A 4 -2.49 -5.39 6.29
C PHE A 4 -1.49 -5.66 5.18
N THR A 5 -1.92 -6.36 4.13
CA THR A 5 -1.08 -6.53 2.94
C THR A 5 -1.35 -5.40 1.94
N VAL A 6 -0.29 -4.71 1.53
CA VAL A 6 -0.30 -3.76 0.43
C VAL A 6 0.40 -4.41 -0.76
N THR A 7 -0.32 -4.57 -1.86
CA THR A 7 0.28 -4.99 -3.11
C THR A 7 0.83 -3.77 -3.85
N ALA A 8 2.09 -3.84 -4.27
CA ALA A 8 2.75 -2.83 -5.09
C ALA A 8 2.94 -3.34 -6.52
N GLU A 9 2.34 -2.66 -7.49
CA GLU A 9 2.46 -2.95 -8.91
C GLU A 9 3.24 -1.84 -9.62
N PRO A 10 4.28 -2.16 -10.41
CA PRO A 10 4.98 -1.13 -11.18
C PRO A 10 4.05 -0.58 -12.27
N GLY A 11 4.01 0.75 -12.41
CA GLY A 11 3.26 1.42 -13.45
C GLY A 11 3.75 1.01 -14.85
N THR A 12 2.82 0.74 -15.77
CA THR A 12 3.16 0.33 -17.14
C THR A 12 3.70 1.46 -18.01
N SER A 13 3.31 2.70 -17.73
CA SER A 13 3.64 3.90 -18.52
C SER A 13 4.19 5.04 -17.66
N SER A 14 4.48 4.76 -16.38
CA SER A 14 4.88 5.75 -15.38
C SER A 14 5.89 5.15 -14.41
N ASP A 15 6.81 5.97 -13.92
CA ASP A 15 7.83 5.58 -12.93
C ASP A 15 7.28 5.45 -11.50
N VAL A 16 5.94 5.43 -11.33
CA VAL A 16 5.28 5.22 -10.03
C VAL A 16 4.83 3.77 -9.86
N TRP A 17 4.81 3.33 -8.61
CA TRP A 17 4.17 2.11 -8.13
C TRP A 17 2.73 2.40 -7.74
N ALA A 18 1.79 1.61 -8.23
CA ALA A 18 0.43 1.60 -7.72
C ALA A 18 0.37 0.73 -6.45
N LEU A 19 -0.22 1.26 -5.39
CA LEU A 19 -0.36 0.61 -4.10
C LEU A 19 -1.84 0.29 -3.84
N VAL A 20 -2.15 -0.94 -3.44
CA VAL A 20 -3.52 -1.37 -3.15
C VAL A 20 -3.54 -2.20 -1.87
N CYS A 21 -4.41 -1.82 -0.93
CA CYS A 21 -4.82 -2.68 0.18
C CYS A 21 -6.29 -3.09 -0.01
N PRO A 22 -6.56 -4.27 -0.60
CA PRO A 22 -7.92 -4.65 -0.96
C PRO A 22 -8.82 -4.91 0.26
N GLU A 23 -8.24 -5.24 1.41
CA GLU A 23 -8.96 -5.53 2.67
C GLU A 23 -9.82 -4.36 3.14
N VAL A 24 -9.33 -3.13 2.93
CA VAL A 24 -9.99 -1.89 3.34
C VAL A 24 -10.32 -0.97 2.16
N GLY A 25 -9.93 -1.37 0.94
CA GLY A 25 -10.13 -0.59 -0.28
C GLY A 25 -9.23 0.64 -0.40
N ALA A 26 -8.08 0.67 0.29
CA ALA A 26 -7.12 1.77 0.17
C ALA A 26 -6.32 1.67 -1.13
N VAL A 27 -6.12 2.80 -1.79
CA VAL A 27 -5.28 2.92 -2.99
C VAL A 27 -4.44 4.18 -2.92
N SER A 28 -3.16 4.10 -3.32
CA SER A 28 -2.27 5.26 -3.49
C SER A 28 -1.19 4.95 -4.54
N GLN A 29 -0.20 5.82 -4.69
CA GLN A 29 0.96 5.62 -5.55
C GLN A 29 2.22 6.30 -5.01
N VAL A 30 3.39 5.70 -5.25
CA VAL A 30 4.71 6.25 -4.85
C VAL A 30 5.73 6.12 -5.98
N GLU A 31 6.68 7.05 -6.09
CA GLU A 31 7.82 6.91 -7.00
C GLU A 31 8.87 5.93 -6.46
N ASN A 32 9.10 5.95 -5.14
CA ASN A 32 10.01 5.05 -4.45
C ASN A 32 9.23 4.04 -3.60
N LEU A 33 9.49 2.75 -3.81
CA LEU A 33 8.80 1.67 -3.12
C LEU A 33 9.05 1.67 -1.60
N ASP A 34 10.18 2.21 -1.14
CA ASP A 34 10.50 2.32 0.29
C ASP A 34 9.50 3.23 1.03
N ASP A 35 8.82 4.14 0.33
CA ASP A 35 7.82 5.05 0.91
C ASP A 35 6.42 4.40 1.02
N ALA A 36 6.21 3.20 0.45
CA ALA A 36 4.89 2.61 0.29
C ALA A 36 4.15 2.34 1.60
N ALA A 37 4.86 1.85 2.63
CA ALA A 37 4.25 1.56 3.92
C ALA A 37 3.83 2.85 4.64
N ASP A 38 4.64 3.89 4.55
CA ASP A 38 4.34 5.18 5.19
C ASP A 38 3.20 5.90 4.49
N GLU A 39 3.21 5.92 3.15
CA GLU A 39 2.14 6.46 2.33
C GLU A 39 0.78 5.79 2.61
N MET A 40 0.75 4.47 2.79
CA MET A 40 -0.49 3.72 2.96
C MET A 40 -1.06 3.75 4.38
N ARG A 41 -0.25 4.05 5.39
CA ARG A 41 -0.64 3.89 6.80
C ARG A 41 -1.83 4.75 7.21
N GLU A 42 -1.82 6.03 6.86
CA GLU A 42 -2.93 6.95 7.18
C GLU A 42 -4.23 6.51 6.49
N ALA A 43 -4.15 6.19 5.19
CA ALA A 43 -5.32 5.77 4.41
C ALA A 43 -5.93 4.47 4.94
N ILE A 44 -5.10 3.48 5.30
CA ILE A 44 -5.54 2.22 5.89
C ILE A 44 -6.17 2.46 7.27
N ALA A 45 -5.51 3.24 8.14
CA ALA A 45 -6.03 3.55 9.47
C ALA A 45 -7.41 4.22 9.40
N TYR A 46 -7.57 5.21 8.51
CA TYR A 46 -8.82 5.90 8.28
C TYR A 46 -9.94 4.96 7.81
N LEU A 47 -9.67 4.14 6.80
CA LEU A 47 -10.67 3.23 6.22
C LEU A 47 -11.01 2.05 7.14
N ALA A 48 -10.04 1.57 7.94
CA ALA A 48 -10.26 0.53 8.94
C ALA A 48 -10.90 1.05 10.24
N GLY A 49 -10.92 2.38 10.46
CA GLY A 49 -11.44 2.98 11.68
C GLY A 49 -10.59 2.68 12.92
N ILE A 50 -9.28 2.54 12.75
CA ILE A 50 -8.30 2.29 13.83
C ILE A 50 -7.25 3.40 13.88
N LYS A 51 -6.37 3.37 14.90
CA LYS A 51 -5.25 4.30 15.00
C LYS A 51 -4.13 3.89 14.06
N GLU A 52 -3.36 4.85 13.55
CA GLU A 52 -2.16 4.57 12.74
C GLU A 52 -1.13 3.72 13.48
N ASP A 53 -0.93 3.95 14.78
CA ASP A 53 -0.03 3.13 15.63
C ASP A 53 -0.48 1.66 15.74
N ASP A 54 -1.72 1.36 15.39
CA ASP A 54 -2.27 0.00 15.36
C ASP A 54 -2.17 -0.65 13.97
N VAL A 55 -1.62 0.04 12.96
CA VAL A 55 -1.46 -0.45 11.60
C VAL A 55 -0.03 -0.96 11.38
N ASP A 56 0.09 -2.24 11.06
CA ASP A 56 1.31 -2.85 10.54
C ASP A 56 1.11 -3.19 9.05
N ILE A 57 2.12 -3.00 8.21
CA ILE A 57 1.99 -3.13 6.74
C ILE A 57 3.07 -4.04 6.20
N GLU A 58 2.63 -5.08 5.49
CA GLU A 58 3.48 -5.91 4.65
C GLU A 58 3.30 -5.47 3.19
N VAL A 59 4.39 -5.04 2.55
CA VAL A 59 4.38 -4.64 1.14
C VAL A 59 4.83 -5.81 0.27
N GLU A 60 3.95 -6.28 -0.61
CA GLU A 60 4.24 -7.35 -1.57
C GLU A 60 4.34 -6.79 -2.99
N THR A 61 5.50 -6.92 -3.63
CA THR A 61 5.65 -6.54 -5.04
C THR A 61 5.06 -7.60 -5.95
N ILE A 62 4.12 -7.21 -6.81
CA ILE A 62 3.61 -8.09 -7.85
C ILE A 62 4.42 -7.86 -9.13
N LYS A 63 5.08 -8.91 -9.62
CA LYS A 63 5.70 -8.86 -10.96
C LYS A 63 4.60 -8.91 -12.00
N GLN A 64 4.61 -7.98 -12.96
CA GLN A 64 3.79 -8.15 -14.14
C GLN A 64 4.23 -9.41 -14.88
N ALA A 65 3.27 -10.28 -15.19
CA ALA A 65 3.50 -11.38 -16.12
C ALA A 65 3.87 -10.78 -17.47
N SER A 66 5.06 -11.15 -17.99
CA SER A 66 5.54 -10.76 -19.30
C SER A 66 4.73 -11.35 -20.44
#